data_AF-A0A933LH78-F1
#
_entry.id   AF-A0A933LH78-F1
#
_cell.length_a   1.000
_cell.length_b   1.000
_cell.length_c   1.000
_cell.angle_alpha   90.00
_cell.angle_beta   90.00
_cell.angle_gamma   90.00
#
_symmetry.space_group_name_H-M   'P 1'
#
loop_
_entity.id
_entity.type
_entity.pdbx_description
1 polymer ?
#
loop_
_entity_poly.entity_id
_entity_poly.type
_entity_poly.pdbx_seq_one_letter_code
_entity_poly.pdbx_strand_id
1 'polypeptide(L)'
;MSGKRTGHYVISTHWDREWYESFQSYRFRLVSVLDEVLDVMQRDLRFRYFQLDGQVIPIEDYLEIRPEREAELRDLIEEGRLRLGPW
;
A
#
# COMPACT_ATOMS: atom_id res chain seq x y z
N MET A 1 8.65 -10.32 -38.46
CA MET A 1 9.35 -9.88 -37.24
C MET A 1 8.29 -9.55 -36.19
N SER A 2 8.31 -10.16 -35.00
CA SER A 2 7.36 -9.81 -33.94
C SER A 2 7.78 -8.46 -33.36
N GLY A 3 6.89 -7.46 -33.38
CA GLY A 3 7.16 -6.13 -32.83
C GLY A 3 7.39 -6.16 -31.32
N LYS A 4 8.18 -5.21 -30.81
CA LYS A 4 8.43 -5.04 -29.37
C LYS A 4 7.10 -4.76 -28.65
N ARG A 5 6.82 -5.50 -27.58
CA ARG A 5 5.68 -5.27 -26.69
C ARG A 5 6.15 -4.64 -25.38
N THR A 6 5.36 -3.74 -24.82
CA THR A 6 5.59 -3.16 -23.48
C THR A 6 4.72 -3.90 -22.47
N GLY A 7 5.32 -4.36 -21.38
CA GLY A 7 4.62 -4.89 -20.22
C GLY A 7 4.61 -3.86 -19.10
N HIS A 8 3.45 -3.69 -18.46
CA HIS A 8 3.30 -2.88 -17.26
C HIS A 8 3.08 -3.82 -16.08
N TYR A 9 3.90 -3.70 -15.04
CA TYR A 9 3.74 -4.45 -13.81
C TYR A 9 3.32 -3.48 -12.72
N VAL A 10 2.14 -3.73 -12.13
CA VAL A 10 1.57 -2.90 -11.06
C VAL A 10 1.66 -3.70 -9.78
N ILE A 11 2.38 -3.15 -8.81
CA ILE A 11 2.51 -3.77 -7.49
C ILE A 11 1.35 -3.28 -6.64
N SER A 12 0.54 -4.22 -6.17
CA SER A 12 -0.62 -3.95 -5.33
C SER A 12 -0.89 -5.13 -4.41
N THR A 13 -1.68 -4.89 -3.38
CA THR A 13 -2.41 -5.95 -2.68
C THR A 13 -3.89 -5.72 -2.87
N HIS A 14 -4.64 -6.80 -3.04
CA HIS A 14 -6.09 -6.74 -2.83
C HIS A 14 -6.33 -6.89 -1.33
N TRP A 15 -7.15 -6.03 -0.74
CA TRP A 15 -7.32 -5.98 0.70
C TRP A 15 -8.79 -5.96 1.10
N ASP A 16 -9.33 -7.15 1.34
CA ASP A 16 -10.61 -7.28 2.04
C ASP A 16 -10.43 -6.76 3.46
N ARG A 17 -11.18 -5.70 3.82
CA ARG A 17 -11.15 -5.13 5.17
C ARG A 17 -11.57 -6.15 6.24
N GLU A 18 -12.51 -7.01 5.89
CA GLU A 18 -12.95 -8.17 6.66
C GLU A 18 -13.61 -9.19 5.71
N TRP A 19 -13.44 -10.49 6.00
CA TRP A 19 -14.06 -11.54 5.19
C TRP A 19 -14.28 -12.84 5.99
N TYR A 20 -13.42 -13.85 5.85
CA TYR A 20 -13.59 -15.16 6.52
C TYR A 20 -13.00 -15.20 7.94
N GLU A 21 -12.23 -14.18 8.31
CA GLU A 21 -11.76 -13.94 9.67
C GLU A 21 -12.27 -12.57 10.16
N SER A 22 -12.13 -12.33 11.46
CA SER A 22 -12.52 -11.05 12.07
C SER A 22 -11.75 -9.88 11.47
N PHE A 23 -12.37 -8.70 11.44
CA PHE A 23 -11.74 -7.42 11.10
C PHE A 23 -10.37 -7.24 11.77
N GLN A 24 -10.24 -7.57 13.06
CA GLN A 24 -8.99 -7.39 13.80
C GLN A 24 -7.86 -8.32 13.32
N SER A 25 -8.20 -9.53 12.86
CA SER A 25 -7.21 -10.44 12.26
C SER A 25 -6.66 -9.89 10.95
N TYR A 26 -7.54 -9.33 10.10
CA TYR A 26 -7.11 -8.61 8.89
C TYR A 26 -6.29 -7.38 9.28
N ARG A 27 -6.79 -6.53 10.18
CA ARG A 27 -6.10 -5.32 10.61
C ARG A 27 -4.69 -5.56 11.13
N PHE A 28 -4.47 -6.63 11.88
CA PHE A 28 -3.12 -7.04 12.30
C PHE A 28 -2.18 -7.31 11.11
N ARG A 29 -2.68 -8.04 10.10
CA ARG A 29 -1.92 -8.31 8.87
C ARG A 29 -1.73 -7.04 8.03
N LEU A 30 -2.71 -6.13 8.02
CA LEU A 30 -2.63 -4.85 7.30
C LEU A 30 -1.45 -4.04 7.82
N VAL A 31 -1.32 -3.92 9.15
CA VAL A 31 -0.18 -3.24 9.78
C VAL A 31 1.14 -3.86 9.39
N SER A 32 1.21 -5.20 9.39
CA SER A 32 2.44 -5.91 9.01
C SER A 32 2.83 -5.66 7.55
N VAL A 33 1.86 -5.71 6.63
CA VAL A 33 2.09 -5.48 5.20
C VAL A 33 2.51 -4.03 4.94
N LEU A 34 1.84 -3.06 5.55
CA LEU A 34 2.16 -1.65 5.34
C LEU A 34 3.51 -1.27 5.97
N ASP A 35 3.85 -1.78 7.15
CA ASP A 35 5.19 -1.62 7.74
C ASP A 35 6.26 -2.11 6.75
N GLU A 36 6.08 -3.30 6.16
CA GLU A 36 7.03 -3.84 5.17
C GLU A 36 7.09 -3.02 3.88
N VAL A 37 5.93 -2.59 3.34
CA VAL A 37 5.87 -1.76 2.13
C VAL A 37 6.62 -0.45 2.34
N LEU A 38 6.39 0.24 3.45
CA LEU A 38 7.04 1.51 3.76
C LEU A 38 8.55 1.33 3.91
N ASP A 39 8.98 0.34 4.70
CA ASP A 39 10.40 0.06 4.91
C ASP A 39 11.12 -0.33 3.58
N VAL A 40 10.45 -1.07 2.70
CA VAL A 40 10.97 -1.43 1.36
C VAL A 40 11.07 -0.20 0.47
N MET A 41 10.06 0.67 0.46
CA MET A 41 10.05 1.90 -0.33
C MET A 41 11.17 2.86 0.07
N GLN A 42 11.58 2.88 1.35
CA GLN A 42 12.72 3.68 1.80
C GLN A 42 14.06 3.07 1.41
N ARG A 43 14.21 1.75 1.55
CA ARG A 43 15.52 1.08 1.34
C ARG A 43 15.87 0.80 -0.13
N ASP A 44 14.86 0.62 -1.00
CA ASP A 44 15.07 0.23 -2.39
C ASP A 44 14.26 1.08 -3.37
N LEU A 45 14.94 2.02 -4.04
CA LEU A 45 14.36 2.93 -5.03
C LEU A 45 13.81 2.22 -6.28
N ARG A 46 14.09 0.93 -6.48
CA ARG A 46 13.46 0.11 -7.54
C ARG A 46 12.01 -0.22 -7.20
N PHE A 47 11.68 -0.32 -5.92
CA PHE A 47 10.30 -0.44 -5.43
C PHE A 47 9.68 0.96 -5.33
N ARG A 48 9.39 1.53 -6.50
CA ARG A 48 9.02 2.94 -6.60
C ARG A 48 7.55 3.21 -6.33
N TYR A 49 6.66 2.31 -6.74
CA TYR A 49 5.21 2.52 -6.73
C TYR A 49 4.48 1.37 -6.05
N PHE A 50 3.48 1.69 -5.25
CA PHE A 50 2.55 0.72 -4.65
C PHE A 50 1.11 1.23 -4.74
N GLN A 51 0.20 0.37 -5.20
CA GLN A 51 -1.23 0.65 -5.29
C GLN A 51 -1.96 -0.06 -4.15
N LEU A 52 -2.62 0.70 -3.28
CA LEU A 52 -3.34 0.17 -2.11
C LEU A 52 -4.83 -0.02 -2.43
N ASP A 53 -5.10 -1.03 -3.25
CA ASP A 53 -6.43 -1.57 -3.59
C ASP A 53 -7.51 -0.59 -4.09
N GLY A 54 -7.13 0.66 -4.35
CA GLY A 54 -8.05 1.70 -4.76
C GLY A 54 -8.94 2.24 -3.63
N GLN A 55 -8.57 1.98 -2.38
CA GLN A 55 -9.32 2.35 -1.17
C GLN A 55 -8.50 3.32 -0.30
N VAL A 56 -9.18 4.20 0.44
CA VAL A 56 -8.57 5.10 1.43
C VAL A 56 -8.60 4.49 2.83
N ILE A 57 -9.65 3.75 3.17
CA ILE A 57 -9.86 3.19 4.52
C ILE A 57 -8.69 2.37 5.08
N PRO A 58 -7.89 1.61 4.29
CA PRO A 58 -6.77 0.85 4.86
C PRO A 58 -5.69 1.75 5.50
N ILE A 59 -5.49 2.98 5.01
CA ILE A 59 -4.54 3.92 5.63
C ILE A 59 -5.09 4.45 6.95
N GLU A 60 -6.39 4.72 7.05
CA GLU A 60 -7.01 5.15 8.31
C GLU A 60 -6.91 4.04 9.37
N ASP A 61 -7.25 2.80 9.00
CA ASP A 61 -7.13 1.62 9.88
C ASP A 61 -5.68 1.40 10.36
N TYR A 62 -4.70 1.69 9.49
CA TYR A 62 -3.28 1.63 9.81
C TYR A 62 -2.85 2.74 10.78
N LEU A 63 -3.20 4.00 10.49
CA LEU A 63 -2.79 5.17 11.27
C LEU A 63 -3.42 5.21 12.66
N GLU A 64 -4.59 4.62 12.84
CA GLU A 64 -5.15 4.39 14.18
C GLU A 64 -4.24 3.50 15.06
N ILE A 65 -3.37 2.65 14.47
CA ILE A 65 -2.40 1.80 15.19
C ILE A 65 -0.98 2.39 15.15
N ARG A 66 -0.60 3.00 14.02
CA ARG A 66 0.72 3.53 13.71
C ARG A 66 0.70 5.05 13.45
N PRO A 67 0.21 5.89 14.37
CA PRO A 67 0.09 7.33 14.13
C PRO A 67 1.44 8.00 13.85
N GLU A 68 2.53 7.44 14.35
CA GLU A 68 3.89 7.93 14.14
C GLU A 68 4.36 7.88 12.67
N ARG A 69 3.69 7.08 11.82
CA ARG A 69 4.02 6.89 10.40
C ARG A 69 3.30 7.87 9.47
N GLU A 70 2.46 8.77 9.99
CA GLU A 70 1.65 9.69 9.16
C GLU A 70 2.50 10.58 8.24
N ALA A 71 3.60 11.16 8.76
CA ALA A 71 4.45 12.04 7.97
C ALA A 71 5.08 11.30 6.78
N GLU A 72 5.60 10.09 7.02
CA GLU A 72 6.17 9.25 5.97
C GLU A 72 5.14 8.89 4.88
N LEU A 73 3.93 8.50 5.30
CA LEU A 73 2.84 8.18 4.37
C LEU A 73 2.48 9.39 3.51
N ARG A 74 2.36 10.57 4.13
CA ARG A 74 2.04 11.82 3.44
C ARG A 74 3.07 12.13 2.35
N ASP A 75 4.36 12.06 2.68
CA ASP A 75 5.44 12.31 1.72
C ASP A 75 5.34 11.34 0.52
N LEU A 76 5.14 10.05 0.77
CA LEU A 76 5.02 9.05 -0.31
C LEU A 76 3.78 9.22 -1.18
N ILE A 77 2.68 9.70 -0.61
CA ILE A 77 1.42 10.00 -1.33
C ILE A 77 1.61 11.26 -2.20
N GLU A 78 2.20 12.32 -1.65
CA GLU A 78 2.49 13.56 -2.37
C GLU A 78 3.49 13.34 -3.52
N GLU A 79 4.48 12.48 -3.33
CA GLU A 79 5.40 12.02 -4.38
C GLU A 79 4.71 11.13 -5.43
N GLY A 80 3.46 10.70 -5.18
CA GLY A 80 2.71 9.80 -6.06
C GLY A 80 3.29 8.39 -6.13
N ARG A 81 4.08 8.00 -5.13
CA ARG A 81 4.70 6.67 -4.98
C ARG A 81 3.76 5.69 -4.29
N LEU A 82 3.01 6.15 -3.30
CA LEU A 82 1.91 5.40 -2.70
C LEU A 82 0.59 5.90 -3.29
N ARG A 83 -0.16 5.01 -3.94
CA ARG A 83 -1.43 5.34 -4.60
C ARG A 83 -2.61 4.79 -3.79
N LEU A 84 -3.45 5.71 -3.34
CA LEU A 84 -4.67 5.46 -2.57
C LEU A 84 -5.92 5.79 -3.40
N GLY A 85 -7.08 5.29 -2.99
CA GLY A 85 -8.38 5.70 -3.53
C GLY A 85 -8.59 5.35 -5.03
N PRO A 86 -9.69 5.82 -5.64
CA PRO A 86 -10.47 6.99 -5.25
C PRO A 86 -11.62 6.72 -4.27
N TRP A 87 -11.74 5.50 -3.74
CA TRP A 87 -12.86 5.07 -2.90
C TRP A 87 -12.52 5.02 -1.41
#